data_AF-A0A1F6I5I6-F1
#
_entry.id   AF-A0A1F6I5I6-F1
#
_cell.length_a   1.000
_cell.length_b   1.000
_cell.length_c   1.000
_cell.angle_alpha   90.00
_cell.angle_beta   90.00
_cell.angle_gamma   90.00
#
_symmetry.space_group_name_H-M   'P 1'
#
loop_
_entity.id
_entity.type
_entity.pdbx_description
1 polymer ?
#
loop_
_entity_poly.entity_id
_entity_poly.type
_entity_poly.pdbx_seq_one_letter_code
_entity_poly.pdbx_strand_id
1 'polypeptide(L)'
;MIAIAIIGILASSAFFVINPAGQIAKSHDAQRKHDLEQIRQALDTYYSDNNHYPDGTGGIIDGKAWGNSWSPYMSKIPKDPLSPDHDYLYESPVDGDTEAYRLYAKLERCSDSQTAVGVDCLRPYNYSINSSNLAMLAPIPTPTPTLIPTSTPTPTLTPTPTPLPKKIFVTSQQYNGNLGGLTGADAKCQTLAGAVTLGGTWKAWLSTDLTSAGSRISHHNGRYELVSGILIANNWIDLTDGTLVNAINANESGGIVSNDGNPCGTTQQAWTNTKSSGDSYYTNFPSFRICNNWTGGTKGTIGKINSLDSNWTGSCELSCSSLARLYCFEQ
;
A
#
# COMPACT_ATOMS: atom_id res chain seq x y z
N MET A 1 -45.72 8.97 -23.72
CA MET A 1 -44.66 7.92 -23.83
C MET A 1 -43.23 8.47 -23.83
N ILE A 2 -42.97 9.72 -24.23
CA ILE A 2 -41.60 10.27 -24.29
C ILE A 2 -40.95 10.42 -22.90
N ALA A 3 -41.73 10.70 -21.84
CA ALA A 3 -41.19 10.88 -20.49
C ALA A 3 -40.70 9.58 -19.80
N ILE A 4 -41.26 8.42 -20.16
CA ILE A 4 -40.88 7.12 -19.56
C ILE A 4 -39.58 6.58 -20.19
N ALA A 5 -39.25 7.00 -21.41
CA ALA A 5 -38.00 6.63 -22.08
C ALA A 5 -36.76 7.35 -21.49
N ILE A 6 -36.91 8.56 -20.94
CA ILE A 6 -35.78 9.35 -20.40
C ILE A 6 -35.42 8.90 -18.97
N ILE A 7 -36.40 8.45 -18.18
CA ILE A 7 -36.15 7.92 -16.83
C ILE A 7 -35.43 6.55 -16.90
N GLY A 8 -35.68 5.76 -17.95
CA GLY A 8 -34.98 4.49 -18.17
C GLY A 8 -33.49 4.66 -18.53
N ILE A 9 -33.09 5.79 -19.12
CA ILE A 9 -31.71 6.04 -19.55
C ILE A 9 -30.87 6.66 -18.41
N LEU A 10 -31.49 7.43 -17.51
CA LEU A 10 -30.82 7.99 -16.33
C LEU A 10 -30.63 6.98 -15.17
N ALA A 11 -31.44 5.91 -15.11
CA ALA A 11 -31.29 4.85 -14.10
C ALA A 11 -30.22 3.81 -14.45
N SER A 12 -29.72 3.78 -15.70
CA SER A 12 -28.69 2.84 -16.17
C SER A 12 -27.25 3.33 -16.02
N SER A 13 -27.02 4.59 -15.58
CA SER A 13 -25.68 5.20 -15.52
C SER A 13 -25.16 5.48 -14.10
N ALA A 14 -25.77 4.88 -13.07
CA ALA A 14 -25.36 5.12 -11.67
C ALA A 14 -25.04 3.83 -10.88
N PHE A 15 -24.70 2.73 -11.55
CA PHE A 15 -23.93 1.66 -10.92
C PHE A 15 -22.43 1.96 -11.09
N PHE A 16 -21.98 3.06 -10.48
CA PHE A 16 -20.58 3.20 -10.15
C PHE A 16 -20.23 2.09 -9.15
N VAL A 17 -19.22 1.31 -9.50
CA VAL A 17 -18.71 0.15 -8.77
C VAL A 17 -18.20 0.59 -7.39
N ILE A 18 -19.07 0.65 -6.39
CA ILE A 18 -18.67 0.75 -4.99
C ILE A 18 -18.15 -0.63 -4.62
N ASN A 19 -16.83 -0.81 -4.52
CA ASN A 19 -16.26 -1.98 -3.85
C ASN A 19 -16.62 -1.88 -2.36
N PRO A 20 -17.66 -2.60 -1.88
CA PRO A 20 -18.18 -2.37 -0.54
C PRO A 20 -17.18 -2.84 0.51
N ALA A 21 -16.44 -3.92 0.22
CA ALA A 21 -15.40 -4.44 1.11
C ALA A 21 -14.26 -3.43 1.31
N GLY A 22 -13.83 -2.74 0.25
CA GLY A 22 -12.78 -1.72 0.35
C GLY A 22 -13.20 -0.45 1.11
N GLN A 23 -14.49 -0.09 1.04
CA GLN A 23 -15.04 1.03 1.81
C GLN A 23 -15.24 0.66 3.29
N ILE A 24 -15.65 -0.58 3.58
CA ILE A 24 -15.77 -1.09 4.95
C ILE A 24 -14.39 -1.18 5.60
N ALA A 25 -13.38 -1.75 4.92
CA ALA A 25 -12.01 -1.81 5.40
C ALA A 25 -11.45 -0.40 5.69
N LYS A 26 -11.72 0.58 4.82
CA LYS A 26 -11.36 1.98 5.06
C LYS A 26 -12.06 2.56 6.30
N SER A 27 -13.33 2.24 6.51
CA SER A 27 -14.08 2.66 7.69
C SER A 27 -13.50 2.05 8.97
N HIS A 28 -13.18 0.75 8.95
CA HIS A 28 -12.55 0.07 10.08
C HIS A 28 -11.17 0.65 10.37
N ASP A 29 -10.33 0.89 9.35
CA ASP A 29 -9.00 1.46 9.56
C ASP A 29 -9.06 2.89 10.12
N ALA A 30 -10.02 3.70 9.67
CA ALA A 30 -10.28 5.01 10.25
C ALA A 30 -10.72 4.91 11.72
N GLN A 31 -11.57 3.93 12.04
CA GLN A 31 -11.99 3.65 13.41
C GLN A 31 -10.82 3.19 14.28
N ARG A 32 -9.98 2.25 13.82
CA ARG A 32 -8.80 1.78 14.55
C ARG A 32 -7.82 2.90 14.87
N LYS A 33 -7.53 3.78 13.90
CA LYS A 33 -6.68 4.95 14.11
C LYS A 33 -7.28 5.92 15.13
N HIS A 34 -8.58 6.17 15.06
CA HIS A 34 -9.28 7.02 16.01
C HIS A 34 -9.28 6.42 17.44
N ASP A 35 -9.56 5.13 17.56
CA ASP A 35 -9.58 4.41 18.83
C ASP A 35 -8.20 4.47 19.51
N LEU A 36 -7.12 4.19 18.78
CA LEU A 36 -5.75 4.28 19.30
C LEU A 36 -5.40 5.69 19.78
N GLU A 37 -5.84 6.74 19.08
CA GLU A 37 -5.63 8.13 19.49
C GLU A 37 -6.44 8.48 20.76
N GLN A 38 -7.66 7.96 20.92
CA GLN A 38 -8.41 8.12 22.17
C GLN A 38 -7.73 7.42 23.34
N ILE A 39 -7.22 6.21 23.13
CA ILE A 39 -6.47 5.46 24.17
C ILE A 39 -5.19 6.23 24.53
N ARG A 40 -4.49 6.79 23.55
CA ARG A 40 -3.31 7.63 23.74
C ARG A 40 -3.58 8.82 24.68
N GLN A 41 -4.68 9.53 24.46
CA GLN A 41 -5.08 10.68 25.28
C GLN A 41 -5.42 10.29 26.73
N ALA A 42 -6.08 9.15 26.92
CA ALA A 42 -6.36 8.62 28.25
C ALA A 42 -5.07 8.18 28.98
N LEU A 43 -4.14 7.55 28.27
CA LEU A 43 -2.81 7.19 28.79
C LEU A 43 -1.98 8.43 29.18
N ASP A 44 -2.03 9.50 28.39
CA ASP A 44 -1.35 10.76 28.73
C ASP A 44 -1.95 11.42 29.98
N THR A 45 -3.28 11.34 30.13
CA THR A 45 -3.96 11.82 31.35
C THR A 45 -3.58 10.99 32.57
N TYR A 46 -3.56 9.66 32.43
CA TYR A 46 -3.08 8.76 33.48
C TYR A 46 -1.64 9.09 33.89
N TYR A 47 -0.74 9.32 32.92
CA TYR A 47 0.65 9.69 33.19
C TYR A 47 0.75 11.02 33.92
N SER A 48 -0.07 12.01 33.57
CA SER A 48 -0.10 13.30 34.28
C SER A 48 -0.47 13.16 35.77
N ASP A 49 -1.30 12.18 36.11
CA ASP A 49 -1.75 11.96 37.49
C ASP A 49 -0.80 11.07 38.28
N ASN A 50 -0.20 10.06 37.63
CA ASN A 50 0.54 8.98 38.30
C ASN A 50 2.06 9.06 38.07
N ASN A 51 2.51 9.93 37.15
CA ASN A 51 3.91 10.11 36.76
C ASN A 51 4.57 8.83 36.20
N HIS A 52 3.76 7.92 35.69
CA HIS A 52 4.14 6.71 34.95
C HIS A 52 2.97 6.24 34.09
N TYR A 53 3.23 5.45 33.04
CA TYR A 53 2.19 4.78 32.27
C TYR A 53 1.73 3.50 32.99
N PRO A 54 0.49 3.05 32.78
CA PRO A 54 -0.01 1.85 33.43
C PRO A 54 0.77 0.60 32.98
N ASP A 55 0.89 -0.37 33.88
CA ASP A 55 1.37 -1.70 33.52
C ASP A 55 0.37 -2.35 32.56
N GLY A 56 0.89 -3.00 31.52
CA GLY A 56 0.06 -3.69 30.55
C GLY A 56 0.88 -4.46 29.53
N THR A 57 0.30 -5.55 29.04
CA THR A 57 0.82 -6.31 27.92
C THR A 57 -0.34 -7.00 27.20
N GLY A 58 -0.25 -7.12 25.89
CA GLY A 58 -1.32 -7.77 25.14
C GLY A 58 -2.55 -6.86 25.04
N GLY A 59 -3.73 -7.46 25.27
CA GLY A 59 -5.00 -6.76 25.23
C GLY A 59 -5.49 -6.17 26.56
N ILE A 60 -4.56 -5.90 27.49
CA ILE A 60 -4.86 -5.47 28.86
C ILE A 60 -4.02 -4.25 29.22
N ILE A 61 -4.69 -3.20 29.72
CA ILE A 61 -4.07 -1.99 30.29
C ILE A 61 -4.57 -1.85 31.74
N ASP A 62 -3.68 -1.73 32.72
CA ASP A 62 -4.05 -1.54 34.14
C ASP A 62 -5.01 -2.64 34.66
N GLY A 63 -4.76 -3.89 34.24
CA GLY A 63 -5.63 -5.03 34.53
C GLY A 63 -7.02 -4.98 33.88
N LYS A 64 -7.28 -4.01 32.99
CA LYS A 64 -8.54 -3.86 32.23
C LYS A 64 -8.35 -4.32 30.78
N ALA A 65 -9.12 -5.33 30.39
CA ALA A 65 -9.18 -5.76 29.00
C ALA A 65 -9.96 -4.76 28.11
N TRP A 66 -9.74 -4.83 26.80
CA TRP A 66 -10.53 -4.10 25.82
C TRP A 66 -12.03 -4.28 26.04
N GLY A 67 -12.77 -3.18 25.95
CA GLY A 67 -14.21 -3.14 26.20
C GLY A 67 -14.63 -3.01 27.67
N ASN A 68 -13.69 -3.05 28.63
CA ASN A 68 -13.99 -2.75 30.03
C ASN A 68 -13.91 -1.24 30.30
N SER A 69 -14.51 -0.81 31.41
CA SER A 69 -14.36 0.57 31.88
C SER A 69 -12.99 0.80 32.51
N TRP A 70 -12.39 1.95 32.22
CA TRP A 70 -11.11 2.40 32.79
C TRP A 70 -11.27 3.81 33.39
N SER A 71 -12.25 3.93 34.29
CA SER A 71 -12.56 5.19 34.99
C SER A 71 -11.41 5.61 35.91
N PRO A 72 -11.10 6.92 36.04
CA PRO A 72 -11.78 8.06 35.41
C PRO A 72 -11.28 8.41 33.99
N TYR A 73 -10.22 7.77 33.52
CA TYR A 73 -9.49 8.14 32.30
C TYR A 73 -10.25 7.84 31.01
N MET A 74 -11.04 6.77 31.02
CA MET A 74 -11.84 6.36 29.86
C MET A 74 -13.06 5.57 30.31
N SER A 75 -14.25 5.98 29.84
CA SER A 75 -15.52 5.33 30.21
C SER A 75 -15.55 3.86 29.78
N LYS A 76 -14.99 3.55 28.62
CA LYS A 76 -14.83 2.19 28.08
C LYS A 76 -13.65 2.16 27.12
N ILE A 77 -12.75 1.20 27.29
CA ILE A 77 -11.64 1.02 26.36
C ILE A 77 -12.18 0.45 25.03
N PRO A 78 -11.92 1.06 23.86
CA PRO A 78 -12.38 0.55 22.58
C PRO A 78 -11.91 -0.89 22.29
N LYS A 79 -12.69 -1.60 21.47
CA LYS A 79 -12.33 -2.91 20.90
C LYS A 79 -12.12 -2.75 19.41
N ASP A 80 -11.26 -3.59 18.83
CA ASP A 80 -11.14 -3.67 17.38
C ASP A 80 -12.51 -4.02 16.76
N PRO A 81 -12.90 -3.39 15.63
CA PRO A 81 -14.16 -3.68 14.93
C PRO A 81 -14.35 -5.14 14.53
N LEU A 82 -13.26 -5.89 14.38
CA LEU A 82 -13.25 -7.30 14.00
C LEU A 82 -12.85 -8.23 15.17
N SER A 83 -12.91 -7.75 16.41
CA SER A 83 -12.70 -8.58 17.60
C SER A 83 -13.71 -9.75 17.66
N PRO A 84 -13.28 -11.00 17.98
CA PRO A 84 -11.98 -11.37 18.52
C PRO A 84 -10.91 -11.77 17.50
N ASP A 85 -11.21 -11.74 16.19
CA ASP A 85 -10.27 -12.17 15.14
C ASP A 85 -9.09 -11.17 14.99
N HIS A 86 -9.33 -9.92 15.34
CA HIS A 86 -8.32 -8.88 15.51
C HIS A 86 -8.52 -8.17 16.86
N ASP A 87 -7.43 -7.78 17.51
CA ASP A 87 -7.45 -7.00 18.73
C ASP A 87 -6.37 -5.91 18.67
N TYR A 88 -6.52 -4.87 19.50
CA TYR A 88 -5.45 -3.92 19.75
C TYR A 88 -4.38 -4.53 20.66
N LEU A 89 -3.16 -3.99 20.61
CA LEU A 89 -2.07 -4.41 21.48
C LEU A 89 -1.48 -3.21 22.21
N TYR A 90 -1.28 -3.36 23.52
CA TYR A 90 -0.49 -2.46 24.36
C TYR A 90 0.79 -3.16 24.80
N GLU A 91 1.92 -2.47 24.69
CA GLU A 91 3.23 -2.97 25.09
C GLU A 91 4.04 -1.86 25.74
N SER A 92 4.62 -2.13 26.90
CA SER A 92 5.70 -1.33 27.47
C SER A 92 7.04 -1.73 26.81
N PRO A 93 7.90 -0.79 26.35
CA PRO A 93 9.10 -1.11 25.58
C PRO A 93 10.15 -1.95 26.31
N VAL A 94 10.13 -1.96 27.64
CA VAL A 94 11.02 -2.76 28.50
C VAL A 94 10.17 -3.37 29.63
N ASP A 95 10.40 -4.64 29.95
CA ASP A 95 9.68 -5.33 31.02
C ASP A 95 9.88 -4.62 32.37
N GLY A 96 8.79 -4.16 32.97
CA GLY A 96 8.79 -3.41 34.23
C GLY A 96 9.14 -1.92 34.12
N ASP A 97 9.31 -1.41 32.90
CA ASP A 97 9.48 0.02 32.62
C ASP A 97 8.16 0.64 32.17
N THR A 98 7.61 1.51 33.01
CA THR A 98 6.39 2.27 32.77
C THR A 98 6.65 3.67 32.22
N GLU A 99 7.88 3.99 31.79
CA GLU A 99 8.18 5.31 31.25
C GLU A 99 7.66 5.50 29.83
N ALA A 100 7.41 4.44 29.07
CA ALA A 100 6.90 4.55 27.70
C ALA A 100 5.94 3.40 27.35
N TYR A 101 5.17 3.58 26.28
CA TYR A 101 4.31 2.53 25.72
C TYR A 101 4.26 2.59 24.19
N ARG A 102 3.78 1.49 23.60
CA ARG A 102 3.36 1.40 22.21
C ARG A 102 1.99 0.76 22.12
N LEU A 103 1.11 1.39 21.36
CA LEU A 103 -0.17 0.84 20.95
C LEU A 103 -0.06 0.34 19.53
N TYR A 104 -0.67 -0.79 19.22
CA TYR A 104 -0.69 -1.33 17.86
C TYR A 104 -2.08 -1.74 17.39
N ALA A 105 -2.30 -1.63 16.09
CA ALA A 105 -3.49 -2.11 15.40
C ALA A 105 -3.12 -2.83 14.09
N LYS A 106 -4.04 -3.69 13.64
CA LYS A 106 -3.99 -4.33 12.33
C LYS A 106 -4.89 -3.59 11.36
N LEU A 107 -4.31 -2.72 10.54
CA LEU A 107 -5.01 -2.09 9.43
C LEU A 107 -5.21 -3.09 8.30
N GLU A 108 -6.41 -3.10 7.74
CA GLU A 108 -6.82 -3.91 6.60
C GLU A 108 -6.24 -3.35 5.29
N ARG A 109 -6.03 -2.03 5.22
CA ARG A 109 -5.40 -1.33 4.09
C ARG A 109 -3.94 -1.04 4.37
N CYS A 110 -3.08 -1.65 3.56
CA CYS A 110 -1.63 -1.49 3.65
C CYS A 110 -1.16 -0.07 3.29
N SER A 111 -1.90 0.64 2.44
CA SER A 111 -1.67 2.06 2.11
C SER A 111 -1.71 2.97 3.34
N ASP A 112 -2.41 2.52 4.37
CA ASP A 112 -2.72 3.26 5.57
C ASP A 112 -1.80 2.90 6.73
N SER A 113 -0.92 1.89 6.54
CA SER A 113 0.08 1.44 7.50
C SER A 113 1.08 2.57 7.73
N GLN A 114 1.14 3.07 8.95
CA GLN A 114 2.14 4.06 9.36
C GLN A 114 2.60 3.68 10.76
N THR A 115 3.79 3.08 10.83
CA THR A 115 4.87 3.36 11.81
C THR A 115 5.98 2.34 11.66
N ALA A 116 7.21 2.81 11.88
CA ALA A 116 8.50 2.11 11.74
C ALA A 116 8.90 1.68 10.32
N VAL A 117 10.16 1.99 9.97
CA VAL A 117 10.80 1.59 8.72
C VAL A 117 10.81 0.05 8.64
N GLY A 118 10.17 -0.52 7.61
CA GLY A 118 10.12 -1.97 7.39
C GLY A 118 8.87 -2.69 7.93
N VAL A 119 7.78 -1.96 8.19
CA VAL A 119 6.47 -2.57 8.52
C VAL A 119 5.68 -2.84 7.25
N ASP A 120 5.28 -4.11 7.06
CA ASP A 120 4.49 -4.60 5.93
C ASP A 120 3.10 -5.07 6.38
N CYS A 121 2.25 -5.37 5.42
CA CYS A 121 0.89 -5.86 5.68
C CYS A 121 0.81 -7.29 6.19
N LEU A 122 1.94 -7.96 6.44
CA LEU A 122 2.01 -9.35 6.84
C LEU A 122 2.24 -9.49 8.35
N ARG A 123 2.66 -8.41 9.02
CA ARG A 123 2.75 -8.41 10.48
C ARG A 123 1.36 -8.48 11.13
N PRO A 124 1.25 -9.14 12.29
CA PRO A 124 0.01 -9.15 13.07
C PRO A 124 -0.44 -7.73 13.47
N TYR A 125 0.50 -6.77 13.49
CA TYR A 125 0.22 -5.35 13.65
C TYR A 125 1.05 -4.52 12.67
N ASN A 126 0.42 -3.59 11.94
CA ASN A 126 1.04 -2.77 10.89
C ASN A 126 0.82 -1.26 11.06
N TYR A 127 0.21 -0.85 12.18
CA TYR A 127 0.09 0.55 12.58
C TYR A 127 0.33 0.64 14.08
N SER A 128 1.02 1.68 14.52
CA SER A 128 1.32 1.89 15.92
C SER A 128 1.31 3.37 16.29
N ILE A 129 1.08 3.64 17.57
CA ILE A 129 1.29 4.96 18.16
C ILE A 129 2.16 4.78 19.39
N ASN A 130 3.13 5.68 19.56
CA ASN A 130 4.07 5.64 20.68
C ASN A 130 3.70 6.71 21.71
N SER A 131 4.13 6.50 22.95
CA SER A 131 4.07 7.53 23.98
C SER A 131 4.86 8.79 23.60
N SER A 132 4.39 9.96 24.01
CA SER A 132 4.95 11.26 23.59
C SER A 132 6.40 11.49 24.04
N ASN A 133 6.86 10.75 25.04
CA ASN A 133 8.22 10.76 25.59
C ASN A 133 9.23 9.87 24.82
N LEU A 134 8.79 8.99 23.90
CA LEU A 134 9.67 8.31 22.93
C LEU A 134 10.10 9.22 21.76
N ALA A 135 9.50 10.40 21.60
CA ALA A 135 9.81 11.35 20.52
C ALA A 135 11.08 12.21 20.77
N MET A 136 11.76 12.04 21.91
CA MET A 136 12.85 12.90 22.37
C MET A 136 14.25 12.58 21.77
N LEU A 137 14.32 12.02 20.57
CA LEU A 137 15.56 11.88 19.78
C LEU A 137 15.47 12.49 18.35
N ALA A 138 14.36 13.14 18.02
CA ALA A 138 14.26 13.99 16.82
C ALA A 138 14.40 15.47 17.22
N PRO A 139 15.11 16.31 16.43
CA PRO A 139 15.27 17.73 16.77
C PRO A 139 13.89 18.40 16.84
N ILE A 140 13.59 18.96 18.01
CA ILE A 140 12.37 19.70 18.32
C ILE A 140 12.27 20.92 17.39
N PRO A 141 11.16 21.12 16.64
CA PRO A 141 10.86 22.44 16.11
C PRO A 141 10.59 23.36 17.31
N THR A 142 11.48 24.33 17.51
CA THR A 142 11.38 25.35 18.56
C THR A 142 9.98 25.99 18.54
N PRO A 143 9.25 26.04 19.67
CA PRO A 143 7.96 26.72 19.70
C PRO A 143 8.20 28.20 19.42
N THR A 144 7.76 28.64 18.24
CA THR A 144 7.75 30.06 17.89
C THR A 144 6.69 30.73 18.77
N PRO A 145 7.03 31.79 19.53
CA PRO A 145 6.07 32.46 20.38
C PRO A 145 4.90 32.97 19.54
N THR A 146 3.68 32.61 19.96
CA THR A 146 2.43 33.04 19.34
C THR A 146 2.27 34.54 19.53
N LEU A 147 2.69 35.33 18.53
CA LEU A 147 2.36 36.74 18.46
C LEU A 147 0.88 36.89 18.09
N ILE A 148 0.23 37.79 18.82
CA ILE A 148 -1.14 38.27 18.64
C ILE A 148 -1.41 38.53 17.14
N PRO A 149 -2.54 38.09 16.56
CA PRO A 149 -2.83 38.30 15.14
C PRO A 149 -2.98 39.80 14.86
N THR A 150 -1.90 40.39 14.36
CA THR A 150 -1.96 41.63 13.59
C THR A 150 -2.20 41.20 12.15
N SER A 151 -3.22 41.76 11.50
CA SER A 151 -3.61 41.44 10.12
C SER A 151 -2.49 41.79 9.14
N THR A 152 -1.60 40.84 8.89
CA THR A 152 -0.58 40.91 7.85
C THR A 152 -1.19 40.45 6.53
N PRO A 153 -0.98 41.17 5.41
CA PRO A 153 -1.52 40.77 4.11
C PRO A 153 -1.00 39.38 3.71
N THR A 154 -1.92 38.56 3.19
CA THR A 154 -1.71 37.19 2.73
C THR A 154 -0.48 37.09 1.81
N PRO A 155 0.53 36.25 2.12
CA PRO A 155 1.61 35.99 1.18
C PRO A 155 1.06 35.24 -0.04
N THR A 156 1.29 35.80 -1.22
CA THR A 156 0.99 35.17 -2.51
C THR A 156 1.76 33.84 -2.60
N LEU A 157 1.03 32.73 -2.77
CA LEU A 157 1.60 31.39 -2.89
C LEU A 157 2.51 31.30 -4.13
N THR A 158 3.81 31.12 -3.92
CA THR A 158 4.75 30.69 -4.97
C THR A 158 4.41 29.23 -5.31
N PRO A 159 4.20 28.87 -6.59
CA PRO A 159 3.87 27.49 -6.96
C PRO A 159 5.02 26.56 -6.61
N THR A 160 4.75 25.55 -5.78
CA THR A 160 5.68 24.44 -5.52
C THR A 160 5.97 23.72 -6.85
N PRO A 161 7.24 23.47 -7.21
CA PRO A 161 7.57 22.77 -8.45
C PRO A 161 6.94 21.37 -8.44
N THR A 162 6.11 21.07 -9.43
CA THR A 162 5.49 19.74 -9.60
C THR A 162 6.58 18.70 -9.82
N PRO A 163 6.64 17.62 -9.01
CA PRO A 163 7.62 16.55 -9.21
C PRO A 163 7.47 15.93 -10.60
N LEU A 164 8.58 15.68 -11.29
CA LEU A 164 8.59 15.02 -12.60
C LEU A 164 7.96 13.62 -12.48
N PRO A 165 7.18 13.17 -13.48
CA PRO A 165 6.53 11.86 -13.42
C PRO A 165 7.55 10.71 -13.52
N LYS A 166 7.29 9.62 -12.79
CA LYS A 166 8.01 8.35 -12.96
C LYS A 166 7.44 7.56 -14.13
N LYS A 167 8.32 6.96 -14.93
CA LYS A 167 7.93 6.21 -16.13
C LYS A 167 7.72 4.73 -15.86
N ILE A 168 6.73 4.16 -16.54
CA ILE A 168 6.39 2.73 -16.52
C ILE A 168 6.23 2.23 -17.96
N PHE A 169 6.65 1.00 -18.23
CA PHE A 169 6.30 0.29 -19.46
C PHE A 169 6.11 -1.21 -19.22
N VAL A 170 5.50 -1.90 -20.18
CA VAL A 170 5.51 -3.37 -20.27
C VAL A 170 6.54 -3.82 -21.30
N THR A 171 7.37 -4.82 -21.03
CA THR A 171 8.44 -5.21 -21.96
C THR A 171 7.93 -5.56 -23.36
N SER A 172 8.59 -5.09 -24.42
CA SER A 172 8.32 -5.52 -25.80
C SER A 172 8.60 -7.00 -26.02
N GLN A 173 9.59 -7.53 -25.30
CA GLN A 173 9.96 -8.95 -25.29
C GLN A 173 9.13 -9.74 -24.27
N GLN A 174 9.09 -11.06 -24.45
CA GLN A 174 8.45 -12.01 -23.54
C GLN A 174 9.49 -13.00 -23.01
N TYR A 175 9.26 -13.48 -21.79
CA TYR A 175 10.16 -14.36 -21.05
C TYR A 175 9.37 -15.48 -20.38
N ASN A 176 10.00 -16.64 -20.26
CA ASN A 176 9.47 -17.68 -19.40
C ASN A 176 9.64 -17.29 -17.91
N GLY A 177 9.05 -18.06 -17.00
CA GLY A 177 9.09 -17.81 -15.56
C GLY A 177 10.47 -17.98 -14.91
N ASN A 178 11.46 -18.53 -15.63
CA ASN A 178 12.85 -18.54 -15.17
C ASN A 178 13.54 -17.23 -15.57
N LEU A 179 13.30 -16.19 -14.78
CA LEU A 179 13.81 -14.85 -15.02
C LEU A 179 15.24 -14.66 -14.49
N GLY A 180 15.76 -15.62 -13.71
CA GLY A 180 17.00 -15.47 -12.94
C GLY A 180 16.78 -14.76 -11.61
N GLY A 181 15.59 -14.92 -11.01
CA GLY A 181 15.18 -14.20 -9.79
C GLY A 181 14.84 -12.73 -10.04
N LEU A 182 14.65 -11.97 -8.95
CA LEU A 182 14.33 -10.53 -9.02
C LEU A 182 15.42 -9.74 -9.76
N THR A 183 16.69 -10.02 -9.49
CA THR A 183 17.83 -9.36 -10.16
C THR A 183 17.84 -9.61 -11.66
N GLY A 184 17.53 -10.84 -12.09
CA GLY A 184 17.44 -11.17 -13.51
C GLY A 184 16.26 -10.48 -14.21
N ALA A 185 15.12 -10.33 -13.52
CA ALA A 185 13.98 -9.58 -14.02
C ALA A 185 14.29 -8.07 -14.15
N ASP A 186 14.96 -7.48 -13.17
CA ASP A 186 15.42 -6.08 -13.23
C ASP A 186 16.38 -5.84 -14.39
N ALA A 187 17.35 -6.75 -14.58
CA ALA A 187 18.32 -6.63 -15.67
C ALA A 187 17.65 -6.61 -17.04
N LYS A 188 16.55 -7.36 -17.23
CA LYS A 188 15.73 -7.34 -18.45
C LYS A 188 15.06 -5.97 -18.64
N CYS A 189 14.45 -5.43 -17.59
CA CYS A 189 13.88 -4.09 -17.60
C CYS A 189 14.92 -3.01 -17.94
N GLN A 190 16.08 -3.04 -17.28
CA GLN A 190 17.17 -2.10 -17.51
C GLN A 190 17.72 -2.21 -18.94
N THR A 191 17.85 -3.42 -19.47
CA THR A 191 18.33 -3.66 -20.85
C THR A 191 17.40 -3.02 -21.87
N LEU A 192 16.09 -3.23 -21.75
CA LEU A 192 15.11 -2.68 -22.69
C LEU A 192 15.01 -1.15 -22.58
N ALA A 193 15.01 -0.61 -21.36
CA ALA A 193 15.05 0.84 -21.17
C ALA A 193 16.33 1.48 -21.75
N GLY A 194 17.48 0.80 -21.64
CA GLY A 194 18.73 1.23 -22.24
C GLY A 194 18.72 1.20 -23.77
N ALA A 195 18.06 0.21 -24.38
CA ALA A 195 17.96 0.06 -25.84
C ALA A 195 17.24 1.23 -26.53
N VAL A 196 16.35 1.93 -25.81
CA VAL A 196 15.64 3.13 -26.26
C VAL A 196 16.11 4.41 -25.57
N THR A 197 17.22 4.35 -24.82
CA THR A 197 17.86 5.49 -24.15
C THR A 197 16.93 6.25 -23.19
N LEU A 198 16.07 5.55 -22.44
CA LEU A 198 15.19 6.19 -21.45
C LEU A 198 15.95 6.79 -20.25
N GLY A 199 17.22 6.39 -20.05
CA GLY A 199 18.00 6.76 -18.87
C GLY A 199 17.46 6.10 -17.60
N GLY A 200 17.92 6.56 -16.43
CA GLY A 200 17.43 6.10 -15.14
C GLY A 200 17.75 4.64 -14.77
N THR A 201 17.25 4.25 -13.61
CA THR A 201 17.33 2.87 -13.09
C THR A 201 15.95 2.24 -13.15
N TRP A 202 15.87 0.99 -13.59
CA TRP A 202 14.61 0.29 -13.84
C TRP A 202 14.56 -1.03 -13.09
N LYS A 203 13.44 -1.29 -12.43
CA LYS A 203 13.17 -2.58 -11.78
C LYS A 203 11.88 -3.19 -12.27
N ALA A 204 11.80 -4.51 -12.23
CA ALA A 204 10.57 -5.24 -12.52
C ALA A 204 9.58 -5.12 -11.34
N TRP A 205 8.31 -4.87 -11.64
CA TRP A 205 7.20 -5.05 -10.69
C TRP A 205 6.94 -6.54 -10.51
N LEU A 206 7.72 -7.14 -9.62
CA LEU A 206 7.80 -8.58 -9.45
C LEU A 206 8.08 -8.90 -7.98
N SER A 207 7.35 -9.86 -7.44
CA SER A 207 7.47 -10.29 -6.04
C SER A 207 7.91 -11.74 -5.93
N THR A 208 8.72 -12.06 -4.94
CA THR A 208 8.95 -13.43 -4.45
C THR A 208 8.04 -13.71 -3.25
N ASP A 209 8.19 -14.89 -2.65
CA ASP A 209 7.57 -15.23 -1.36
C ASP A 209 8.06 -14.37 -0.19
N LEU A 210 9.29 -13.87 -0.24
CA LEU A 210 9.94 -13.12 0.85
C LEU A 210 10.16 -11.63 0.52
N THR A 211 10.00 -11.21 -0.73
CA THR A 211 10.26 -9.82 -1.15
C THR A 211 9.18 -9.37 -2.12
N SER A 212 8.37 -8.42 -1.68
CA SER A 212 7.29 -7.84 -2.49
C SER A 212 7.81 -6.77 -3.45
N ALA A 213 7.07 -6.53 -4.54
CA ALA A 213 7.36 -5.41 -5.45
C ALA A 213 7.26 -4.06 -4.70
N GLY A 214 6.29 -3.95 -3.78
CA GLY A 214 6.06 -2.77 -2.97
C GLY A 214 7.25 -2.40 -2.06
N SER A 215 8.02 -3.37 -1.57
CA SER A 215 9.18 -3.06 -0.70
C SER A 215 10.46 -2.70 -1.47
N ARG A 216 10.54 -3.05 -2.76
CA ARG A 216 11.76 -2.90 -3.58
C ARG A 216 11.69 -1.79 -4.63
N ILE A 217 10.51 -1.27 -4.94
CA ILE A 217 10.31 -0.17 -5.91
C ILE A 217 10.24 1.15 -5.16
N SER A 218 10.87 2.19 -5.71
CA SER A 218 10.80 3.55 -5.17
C SER A 218 9.36 4.09 -5.18
N HIS A 219 8.90 4.61 -4.03
CA HIS A 219 7.59 5.24 -3.93
C HIS A 219 7.69 6.71 -4.31
N HIS A 220 6.91 7.11 -5.31
CA HIS A 220 6.90 8.46 -5.84
C HIS A 220 5.58 9.15 -5.51
N ASN A 221 5.68 10.35 -4.94
CA ASN A 221 4.51 11.16 -4.56
C ASN A 221 3.90 11.92 -5.75
N GLY A 222 4.61 11.98 -6.88
CA GLY A 222 4.08 12.50 -8.14
C GLY A 222 3.59 11.39 -9.07
N ARG A 223 3.19 11.80 -10.27
CA ARG A 223 2.51 10.94 -11.24
C ARG A 223 3.38 9.78 -11.73
N TYR A 224 2.70 8.68 -12.03
CA TYR A 224 3.21 7.56 -12.79
C TYR A 224 2.61 7.60 -14.19
N GLU A 225 3.45 7.59 -15.21
CA GLU A 225 3.04 7.68 -16.61
C GLU A 225 3.66 6.56 -17.43
N LEU A 226 2.98 6.17 -18.50
CA LEU A 226 3.63 5.43 -19.57
C LEU A 226 4.78 6.24 -20.16
N VAL A 227 5.71 5.54 -20.80
CA VAL A 227 6.76 6.18 -21.61
C VAL A 227 6.17 7.12 -22.67
N SER A 228 4.96 6.83 -23.17
CA SER A 228 4.18 7.67 -24.08
C SER A 228 3.56 8.94 -23.43
N GLY A 229 3.65 9.10 -22.11
CA GLY A 229 3.10 10.24 -21.36
C GLY A 229 1.66 10.06 -20.87
N ILE A 230 1.04 8.91 -21.11
CA ILE A 230 -0.31 8.60 -20.63
C ILE A 230 -0.27 8.35 -19.12
N LEU A 231 -1.15 9.01 -18.37
CA LEU A 231 -1.27 8.87 -16.92
C LEU A 231 -1.75 7.47 -16.53
N ILE A 232 -1.00 6.79 -15.66
CA ILE A 232 -1.38 5.50 -15.06
C ILE A 232 -1.95 5.73 -13.66
N ALA A 233 -1.26 6.54 -12.85
CA ALA A 233 -1.65 6.86 -11.50
C ALA A 233 -1.08 8.23 -11.07
N ASN A 234 -1.74 8.91 -10.15
CA ASN A 234 -1.35 10.24 -9.67
C ASN A 234 -0.20 10.22 -8.66
N ASN A 235 -0.03 9.09 -7.96
CA ASN A 235 1.02 8.84 -6.97
C ASN A 235 1.05 7.33 -6.62
N TRP A 236 1.91 6.94 -5.69
CA TRP A 236 2.04 5.54 -5.25
C TRP A 236 0.75 4.97 -4.64
N ILE A 237 -0.01 5.78 -3.91
CA ILE A 237 -1.27 5.36 -3.29
C ILE A 237 -2.29 5.02 -4.38
N ASP A 238 -2.44 5.90 -5.38
CA ASP A 238 -3.32 5.68 -6.54
C ASP A 238 -2.87 4.45 -7.36
N LEU A 239 -1.57 4.27 -7.57
CA LEU A 239 -1.03 3.09 -8.26
C LEU A 239 -1.39 1.77 -7.56
N THR A 240 -1.53 1.79 -6.23
CA THR A 240 -1.68 0.61 -5.38
C THR A 240 -3.06 0.44 -4.76
N ASP A 241 -4.02 1.28 -5.09
CA ASP A 241 -5.36 1.24 -4.47
C ASP A 241 -6.31 0.18 -5.05
N GLY A 242 -5.88 -0.48 -6.14
CA GLY A 242 -6.69 -1.48 -6.86
C GLY A 242 -7.30 -0.96 -8.16
N THR A 243 -7.09 0.30 -8.51
CA THR A 243 -7.55 0.90 -9.77
C THR A 243 -6.43 1.64 -10.48
N LEU A 244 -6.50 1.73 -11.80
CA LEU A 244 -5.60 2.53 -12.63
C LEU A 244 -6.40 3.50 -13.50
N VAL A 245 -5.83 4.67 -13.75
CA VAL A 245 -6.41 5.66 -14.67
C VAL A 245 -6.38 5.14 -16.11
N ASN A 246 -5.27 4.52 -16.52
CA ASN A 246 -5.11 3.83 -17.79
C ASN A 246 -4.34 2.53 -17.58
N ALA A 247 -4.48 1.59 -18.51
CA ALA A 247 -3.81 0.30 -18.42
C ALA A 247 -2.31 0.41 -18.76
N ILE A 248 -1.49 -0.46 -18.18
CA ILE A 248 -0.05 -0.49 -18.43
C ILE A 248 0.24 -1.35 -19.67
N ASN A 249 -0.12 -0.82 -20.85
CA ASN A 249 -0.11 -1.57 -22.10
C ASN A 249 0.78 -0.95 -23.20
N ALA A 250 1.74 -0.10 -22.85
CA ALA A 250 2.74 0.41 -23.79
C ALA A 250 4.13 -0.11 -23.48
N ASN A 251 4.89 -0.44 -24.53
CA ASN A 251 6.26 -0.90 -24.41
C ASN A 251 7.28 0.21 -24.21
N GLU A 252 8.56 -0.15 -24.07
CA GLU A 252 9.65 0.80 -23.81
C GLU A 252 9.81 1.86 -24.93
N SER A 253 9.34 1.58 -26.15
CA SER A 253 9.30 2.55 -27.26
C SER A 253 7.99 3.36 -27.30
N GLY A 254 7.07 3.15 -26.35
CA GLY A 254 5.73 3.74 -26.34
C GLY A 254 4.71 3.05 -27.24
N GLY A 255 5.08 1.95 -27.91
CA GLY A 255 4.17 1.19 -28.77
C GLY A 255 3.15 0.39 -27.95
N ILE A 256 1.88 0.49 -28.32
CA ILE A 256 0.80 -0.25 -27.64
C ILE A 256 0.92 -1.75 -27.89
N VAL A 257 0.79 -2.54 -26.83
CA VAL A 257 0.71 -3.99 -26.84
C VAL A 257 -0.76 -4.38 -26.71
N SER A 258 -1.38 -4.74 -27.84
CA SER A 258 -2.80 -5.09 -27.95
C SER A 258 -3.11 -6.49 -27.41
N ASN A 259 -4.30 -6.65 -26.82
CA ASN A 259 -4.86 -7.90 -26.25
C ASN A 259 -5.25 -8.93 -27.34
N ASP A 260 -5.14 -10.22 -27.05
CA ASP A 260 -5.62 -11.37 -27.83
C ASP A 260 -7.06 -11.74 -27.47
N GLY A 261 -7.63 -11.06 -26.47
CA GLY A 261 -9.00 -11.26 -25.99
C GLY A 261 -9.14 -12.43 -25.03
N ASN A 262 -8.06 -13.14 -24.70
CA ASN A 262 -8.08 -14.25 -23.75
C ASN A 262 -7.76 -13.74 -22.34
N PRO A 263 -8.70 -13.80 -21.38
CA PRO A 263 -8.49 -13.31 -20.02
C PRO A 263 -7.35 -14.02 -19.29
N CYS A 264 -6.93 -15.22 -19.69
CA CYS A 264 -5.73 -15.89 -19.18
C CYS A 264 -4.82 -16.44 -20.31
N GLY A 265 -4.73 -15.78 -21.47
CA GLY A 265 -3.87 -16.19 -22.61
C GLY A 265 -2.43 -15.65 -22.58
N THR A 266 -1.46 -16.48 -22.98
CA THR A 266 -0.01 -16.30 -22.74
C THR A 266 0.65 -15.09 -23.41
N THR A 267 0.01 -14.37 -24.35
CA THR A 267 0.74 -13.39 -25.17
C THR A 267 0.78 -11.95 -24.63
N GLN A 268 -0.13 -11.58 -23.72
CA GLN A 268 -0.24 -10.21 -23.19
C GLN A 268 -0.46 -10.13 -21.68
N GLN A 269 0.32 -10.90 -20.94
CA GLN A 269 0.31 -10.88 -19.48
C GLN A 269 1.68 -10.48 -18.98
N ALA A 270 1.74 -10.00 -17.74
CA ALA A 270 3.00 -9.71 -17.08
C ALA A 270 3.20 -10.65 -15.89
N TRP A 271 4.39 -11.22 -15.74
CA TRP A 271 4.76 -11.90 -14.50
C TRP A 271 4.81 -10.89 -13.36
N THR A 272 4.22 -11.23 -12.22
CA THR A 272 4.13 -10.29 -11.09
C THR A 272 4.26 -11.01 -9.75
N ASN A 273 3.42 -12.01 -9.47
CA ASN A 273 3.12 -12.46 -8.10
C ASN A 273 2.85 -11.28 -7.14
N THR A 274 2.22 -10.22 -7.63
CA THR A 274 1.99 -9.03 -6.81
C THR A 274 0.51 -8.73 -6.75
N LYS A 275 0.01 -8.38 -5.57
CA LYS A 275 -1.33 -7.80 -5.40
C LYS A 275 -1.31 -6.34 -5.83
N SER A 276 -2.49 -5.77 -6.06
CA SER A 276 -2.58 -4.33 -6.34
C SER A 276 -1.97 -3.47 -5.23
N SER A 277 -1.96 -3.93 -3.97
CA SER A 277 -1.30 -3.25 -2.84
C SER A 277 0.23 -3.17 -2.95
N GLY A 278 0.85 -3.86 -3.91
CA GLY A 278 2.31 -4.02 -3.98
C GLY A 278 2.86 -5.19 -3.17
N ASP A 279 2.03 -5.85 -2.34
CA ASP A 279 2.44 -7.04 -1.59
C ASP A 279 2.55 -8.28 -2.48
N SER A 280 3.31 -9.27 -2.02
CA SER A 280 3.35 -10.58 -2.66
C SER A 280 1.95 -11.21 -2.67
N TYR A 281 1.55 -11.75 -3.82
CA TYR A 281 0.26 -12.41 -3.99
C TYR A 281 0.24 -13.73 -3.22
N TYR A 282 1.24 -14.57 -3.48
CA TYR A 282 1.52 -15.77 -2.69
C TYR A 282 2.79 -15.58 -1.88
N THR A 283 2.68 -15.96 -0.61
CA THR A 283 3.77 -16.04 0.38
C THR A 283 3.79 -17.47 0.94
N ASN A 284 4.95 -17.91 1.45
CA ASN A 284 5.24 -19.24 2.00
C ASN A 284 5.62 -20.35 1.00
N PHE A 285 6.60 -21.17 1.43
CA PHE A 285 7.15 -22.31 0.71
C PHE A 285 6.30 -23.58 0.96
N PRO A 286 6.09 -24.47 -0.04
CA PRO A 286 6.78 -24.51 -1.32
C PRO A 286 6.10 -23.68 -2.42
N SER A 287 6.93 -22.89 -3.09
CA SER A 287 6.65 -21.79 -4.02
C SER A 287 6.15 -22.24 -5.41
N PHE A 288 5.14 -23.12 -5.44
CA PHE A 288 4.63 -23.71 -6.71
C PHE A 288 3.94 -22.72 -7.65
N ARG A 289 3.53 -21.54 -7.16
CA ARG A 289 2.72 -20.55 -7.91
C ARG A 289 3.47 -19.26 -8.27
N ILE A 290 4.79 -19.25 -8.07
CA ILE A 290 5.67 -18.09 -8.25
C ILE A 290 6.96 -18.45 -8.98
N CYS A 291 6.90 -19.50 -9.80
CA CYS A 291 8.03 -20.00 -10.57
C CYS A 291 9.29 -20.24 -9.74
N ASN A 292 9.13 -20.84 -8.55
CA ASN A 292 10.20 -21.05 -7.59
C ASN A 292 11.04 -19.78 -7.39
N ASN A 293 10.38 -18.67 -7.06
CA ASN A 293 10.99 -17.34 -6.98
C ASN A 293 11.71 -16.93 -8.28
N TRP A 294 11.04 -17.18 -9.39
CA TRP A 294 11.50 -16.83 -10.75
C TRP A 294 12.80 -17.50 -11.19
N THR A 295 13.05 -18.72 -10.70
CA THR A 295 14.20 -19.55 -11.08
C THR A 295 13.80 -20.83 -11.83
N GLY A 296 12.50 -21.05 -12.05
CA GLY A 296 11.99 -22.26 -12.71
C GLY A 296 10.58 -22.63 -12.23
N GLY A 297 10.32 -23.90 -11.95
CA GLY A 297 9.06 -24.32 -11.33
C GLY A 297 7.90 -24.57 -12.32
N THR A 298 6.69 -24.70 -11.76
CA THR A 298 5.52 -25.20 -12.50
C THR A 298 4.55 -24.09 -12.86
N LYS A 299 4.13 -23.26 -11.90
CA LYS A 299 3.21 -22.14 -12.15
C LYS A 299 3.74 -20.81 -11.63
N GLY A 300 3.33 -19.73 -12.29
CA GLY A 300 3.60 -18.35 -11.90
C GLY A 300 2.33 -17.52 -11.95
N THR A 301 2.22 -16.55 -11.05
CA THR A 301 1.11 -15.59 -11.02
C THR A 301 1.39 -14.41 -11.94
N ILE A 302 0.35 -13.97 -12.63
CA ILE A 302 0.43 -12.90 -13.64
C ILE A 302 -0.61 -11.81 -13.42
N GLY A 303 -0.29 -10.63 -13.94
CA GLY A 303 -1.20 -9.51 -14.14
C GLY A 303 -1.62 -9.35 -15.61
N LYS A 304 -2.76 -8.71 -15.83
CA LYS A 304 -3.34 -8.41 -17.15
C LYS A 304 -2.98 -6.99 -17.58
N ILE A 305 -2.18 -6.84 -18.64
CA ILE A 305 -1.62 -5.54 -19.07
C ILE A 305 -2.67 -4.52 -19.52
N ASN A 306 -3.87 -4.99 -19.86
CA ASN A 306 -5.00 -4.15 -20.31
C ASN A 306 -6.09 -3.96 -19.22
N SER A 307 -5.86 -4.41 -17.98
CA SER A 307 -6.83 -4.21 -16.90
C SER A 307 -6.67 -2.85 -16.24
N LEU A 308 -7.78 -2.29 -15.77
CA LEU A 308 -7.84 -1.06 -14.98
C LEU A 308 -8.15 -1.33 -13.50
N ASP A 309 -8.45 -2.57 -13.15
CA ASP A 309 -8.73 -3.03 -11.79
C ASP A 309 -7.55 -3.84 -11.24
N SER A 310 -7.68 -4.39 -10.03
CA SER A 310 -6.62 -5.15 -9.35
C SER A 310 -6.05 -6.31 -10.16
N ASN A 311 -6.76 -6.80 -11.19
CA ASN A 311 -6.26 -7.82 -12.09
C ASN A 311 -5.08 -7.34 -12.95
N TRP A 312 -4.80 -6.02 -13.00
CA TRP A 312 -3.64 -5.49 -13.73
C TRP A 312 -2.35 -6.11 -13.24
N THR A 313 -2.27 -6.44 -11.95
CA THR A 313 -1.08 -7.02 -11.34
C THR A 313 -1.28 -8.41 -10.78
N GLY A 314 -2.47 -8.81 -10.34
CA GLY A 314 -2.70 -10.18 -9.84
C GLY A 314 -4.03 -10.74 -10.31
N SER A 315 -4.00 -11.73 -11.22
CA SER A 315 -5.23 -12.29 -11.80
C SER A 315 -5.19 -13.80 -12.01
N CYS A 316 -4.42 -14.28 -12.99
CA CYS A 316 -4.38 -15.69 -13.36
C CYS A 316 -3.03 -16.31 -13.01
N GLU A 317 -2.90 -17.60 -13.30
CA GLU A 317 -1.63 -18.32 -13.27
C GLU A 317 -1.35 -18.95 -14.62
N LEU A 318 -0.07 -18.95 -15.00
CA LEU A 318 0.42 -19.64 -16.19
C LEU A 318 1.43 -20.70 -15.80
N SER A 319 1.70 -21.62 -16.73
CA SER A 319 2.90 -22.46 -16.62
C SER A 319 4.15 -21.59 -16.65
N CYS A 320 5.15 -21.89 -15.83
CA CYS A 320 6.44 -21.18 -15.89
C CYS A 320 7.19 -21.40 -17.21
N SER A 321 6.80 -22.40 -18.01
CA SER A 321 7.31 -22.56 -19.38
C SER A 321 6.62 -21.64 -20.40
N SER A 322 5.47 -21.05 -20.06
CA SER A 322 4.80 -20.06 -20.91
C SER A 322 5.61 -18.78 -20.95
N LEU A 323 5.51 -18.06 -22.06
CA LEU A 323 6.09 -16.73 -22.19
C LEU A 323 5.12 -15.70 -21.63
N ALA A 324 5.61 -14.71 -20.87
CA ALA A 324 4.87 -13.52 -20.48
C ALA A 324 5.83 -12.32 -20.40
N ARG A 325 5.30 -11.11 -20.28
CA ARG A 325 6.04 -9.85 -20.22
C ARG A 325 6.43 -9.49 -18.79
N LEU A 326 7.10 -8.36 -18.60
CA LEU A 326 7.33 -7.75 -17.29
C LEU A 326 6.81 -6.31 -17.31
N TYR A 327 6.27 -5.83 -16.18
CA TYR A 327 6.16 -4.38 -15.98
C TYR A 327 7.48 -3.85 -15.42
N CYS A 328 7.95 -2.74 -15.99
CA CYS A 328 9.21 -2.11 -15.64
C CYS A 328 8.95 -0.70 -15.12
N PHE A 329 9.44 -0.41 -13.93
CA PHE A 329 9.22 0.84 -13.19
C PHE A 329 10.55 1.57 -13.01
N GLU A 330 10.57 2.84 -13.37
CA GLU A 330 11.66 3.76 -13.06
C GLU A 330 11.79 3.93 -11.53
N GLN A 331 13.03 3.93 -11.03
CA GLN A 331 13.37 4.06 -9.60
C GLN A 331 13.68 5.50 -9.21
#